data_AF-A0A5S9M8V6-F1
#
_entry.id   AF-A0A5S9M8V6-F1
#
_cell.length_a   1.000
_cell.length_b   1.000
_cell.length_c   1.000
_cell.angle_alpha   90.00
_cell.angle_beta   90.00
_cell.angle_gamma   90.00
#
_symmetry.space_group_name_H-M   'P 1'
#
loop_
_entity.id
_entity.type
_entity.pdbx_description
1 polymer ?
#
loop_
_entity_poly.entity_id
_entity_poly.type
_entity_poly.pdbx_seq_one_letter_code
_entity_poly.pdbx_strand_id
1 'polypeptide(L)'
;MLVKNLYDYIDVIELKEMYRLIFQDNQLDMIRDRDEMYKRLEAFAPGEGEGYLRFMKDTKRKMDRLTPILQSKMDRFHHYLRLKVIKALPQLSLNKSLYDVLSDYFSNESVKYAFTFQSKYLGMSPWECPGAFSILSFMEHDTGVFHPKGGVNQLSEAMAKAALEAGAEIHLSAGEKSCSRREGK
;
A
#
# COMPACT_ATOMS: atom_id res chain seq x y z
N MET A 1 12.48 -26.17 1.70
CA MET A 1 12.85 -24.76 1.96
C MET A 1 11.96 -24.28 3.10
N LEU A 2 12.51 -24.11 4.31
CA LEU A 2 11.74 -23.67 5.47
C LEU A 2 11.28 -22.24 5.23
N VAL A 3 9.97 -22.02 5.22
CA VAL A 3 9.39 -20.67 5.18
C VAL A 3 9.65 -20.04 6.54
N LYS A 4 10.57 -19.07 6.59
CA LYS A 4 10.87 -18.30 7.80
C LYS A 4 9.75 -17.28 8.03
N ASN A 5 9.33 -17.09 9.28
CA ASN A 5 8.31 -16.11 9.63
C ASN A 5 8.97 -14.79 10.05
N LEU A 6 8.41 -13.65 9.61
CA LEU A 6 8.87 -12.31 9.99
C LEU A 6 8.92 -12.13 11.52
N TYR A 7 7.92 -12.64 12.23
CA TYR A 7 7.79 -12.50 13.68
C TYR A 7 8.85 -13.28 14.46
N ASP A 8 9.61 -14.18 13.82
CA ASP A 8 10.75 -14.86 14.44
C ASP A 8 11.99 -13.93 14.54
N TYR A 9 11.99 -12.83 13.78
CA TYR A 9 13.14 -11.92 13.66
C TYR A 9 12.87 -10.50 14.17
N ILE A 10 11.61 -10.04 14.14
CA ILE A 10 11.26 -8.69 14.57
C ILE A 10 10.01 -8.68 15.46
N ASP A 11 10.06 -7.83 16.48
CA ASP A 11 8.91 -7.44 17.29
C ASP A 11 8.26 -6.20 16.64
N VAL A 12 6.96 -6.28 16.34
CA VAL A 12 6.20 -5.21 15.67
C VAL A 12 4.96 -4.87 16.47
N ILE A 13 4.69 -3.57 16.55
CA ILE A 13 3.55 -3.00 17.29
C ILE A 13 2.58 -2.43 16.27
N GLU A 14 1.34 -2.90 16.28
CA GLU A 14 0.28 -2.30 15.47
C GLU A 14 -0.06 -0.91 16.02
N LEU A 15 -0.10 0.09 15.14
CA LEU A 15 -0.46 1.46 15.49
C LEU A 15 -1.98 1.59 15.54
N LYS A 16 -2.51 1.96 16.71
CA LYS A 16 -3.95 2.24 16.89
C LYS A 16 -4.42 3.38 15.97
N GLU A 17 -3.63 4.44 15.90
CA GLU A 17 -3.78 5.55 14.97
C GLU A 17 -2.69 5.43 13.92
N MET A 18 -3.08 5.17 12.67
CA MET A 18 -2.12 4.97 11.58
C MET A 18 -1.40 6.28 11.30
N TYR A 19 -2.16 7.38 11.23
CA TYR A 19 -1.67 8.74 11.11
C TYR A 19 -2.78 9.75 11.42
N ARG A 20 -2.38 10.99 11.75
CA ARG A 20 -3.26 12.14 11.97
C ARG A 20 -3.02 13.18 10.89
N LEU A 21 -4.09 13.61 10.24
CA LEU A 21 -4.08 14.72 9.30
C LEU A 21 -4.59 15.97 9.99
N ILE A 22 -3.79 17.04 9.95
CA ILE A 22 -4.12 18.33 10.55
C ILE A 22 -4.51 19.28 9.42
N PHE A 23 -5.74 19.76 9.46
CA PHE A 23 -6.25 20.80 8.59
C PHE A 23 -6.32 22.12 9.36
N GLN A 24 -6.75 23.19 8.69
CA GLN A 24 -6.76 24.53 9.29
C GLN A 24 -7.62 24.61 10.58
N ASP A 25 -8.82 24.02 10.56
CA ASP A 25 -9.80 24.17 11.64
C ASP A 25 -10.12 22.85 12.36
N ASN A 26 -9.62 21.71 11.83
CA ASN A 26 -9.93 20.39 12.36
C ASN A 26 -8.81 19.39 12.06
N GLN A 27 -8.95 18.19 12.60
CA GLN A 27 -8.03 17.08 12.36
C GLN A 27 -8.80 15.79 12.14
N LEU A 28 -8.20 14.87 11.39
CA LEU A 28 -8.75 13.55 11.13
C LEU A 28 -7.72 12.47 11.45
N ASP A 29 -8.09 11.60 12.39
CA ASP A 29 -7.26 10.48 12.83
C ASP A 29 -7.66 9.22 12.08
N MET A 30 -6.77 8.78 11.19
CA MET A 30 -6.98 7.62 10.34
C MET A 30 -6.66 6.35 11.13
N ILE A 31 -7.64 5.46 11.22
CA ILE A 31 -7.54 4.23 12.00
C ILE A 31 -8.00 3.02 11.19
N ARG A 32 -7.56 1.85 11.62
CA ARG A 32 -7.92 0.58 10.99
C ARG A 32 -9.33 0.10 11.36
N ASP A 33 -9.75 0.31 12.61
CA ASP A 33 -11.07 -0.14 13.07
C ASP A 33 -12.17 0.51 12.23
N ARG A 34 -12.90 -0.33 11.49
CA ARG A 34 -13.82 0.11 10.44
C ARG A 34 -15.03 0.85 11.02
N ASP A 35 -15.57 0.38 12.14
CA ASP A 35 -16.78 0.94 12.74
C ASP A 35 -16.47 2.28 13.42
N GLU A 36 -15.30 2.38 14.06
CA GLU A 36 -14.82 3.63 14.61
C GLU A 36 -14.39 4.61 13.52
N MET A 37 -13.77 4.15 12.42
CA MET A 37 -13.42 5.02 11.29
C MET A 37 -14.68 5.59 10.64
N TYR A 38 -15.73 4.79 10.50
CA TYR A 38 -17.05 5.23 10.03
C TYR A 38 -17.59 6.37 10.91
N LYS A 39 -17.63 6.17 12.23
CA LYS A 39 -18.13 7.19 13.18
C LYS A 39 -17.31 8.47 13.12
N ARG A 40 -15.98 8.37 13.00
CA ARG A 40 -15.08 9.52 12.86
C ARG A 40 -15.36 10.30 11.60
N LEU A 41 -15.59 9.61 10.47
CA LEU A 41 -15.93 10.27 9.21
C LEU A 41 -17.30 10.94 9.28
N GLU A 42 -18.33 10.27 9.81
CA GLU A 42 -19.66 10.88 9.98
C GLU A 42 -19.63 12.10 10.90
N ALA A 43 -18.82 12.06 11.97
CA ALA A 43 -18.63 13.21 12.86
C ALA A 43 -17.81 14.34 12.20
N PHE A 44 -16.85 14.01 11.35
CA PHE A 44 -16.00 14.98 10.65
C PHE A 44 -16.76 15.68 9.51
N ALA A 45 -17.52 14.91 8.72
CA ALA A 45 -18.36 15.37 7.63
C ALA A 45 -19.49 14.34 7.38
N PRO A 46 -20.76 14.69 7.67
CA PRO A 46 -21.88 13.76 7.51
C PRO A 46 -21.99 13.16 6.11
N GLY A 47 -22.20 11.85 6.03
CA GLY A 47 -22.31 11.07 4.78
C GLY A 47 -20.98 10.47 4.27
N GLU A 48 -19.83 10.93 4.78
CA GLU A 48 -18.51 10.43 4.37
C GLU A 48 -18.22 9.01 4.91
N GLY A 49 -18.85 8.61 6.01
CA GLY A 49 -18.77 7.25 6.55
C GLY A 49 -19.38 6.22 5.59
N GLU A 50 -20.55 6.53 5.01
CA GLU A 50 -21.14 5.69 3.96
C GLU A 50 -20.23 5.62 2.72
N GLY A 51 -19.59 6.75 2.36
CA GLY A 51 -18.56 6.81 1.32
C GLY A 51 -17.43 5.83 1.57
N TYR A 52 -16.92 5.80 2.81
CA TYR A 52 -15.87 4.89 3.24
C TYR A 52 -16.28 3.41 3.15
N LEU A 53 -17.50 3.04 3.59
CA LEU A 53 -17.95 1.65 3.49
C LEU A 53 -18.06 1.20 2.02
N ARG A 54 -18.53 2.07 1.12
CA ARG A 54 -18.56 1.79 -0.33
C ARG A 54 -17.14 1.64 -0.88
N PHE A 55 -16.25 2.56 -0.55
CA PHE A 55 -14.84 2.53 -0.97
C PHE A 55 -14.17 1.22 -0.54
N MET A 56 -14.26 0.84 0.73
CA MET A 56 -13.65 -0.39 1.25
C MET A 56 -14.21 -1.64 0.57
N LYS A 57 -15.53 -1.70 0.35
CA LYS A 57 -16.20 -2.83 -0.31
C LYS A 57 -15.76 -2.98 -1.77
N ASP A 58 -15.74 -1.89 -2.53
CA ASP A 58 -15.42 -1.93 -3.95
C ASP A 58 -13.93 -2.14 -4.19
N THR A 59 -13.07 -1.47 -3.41
CA THR A 59 -11.62 -1.64 -3.52
C THR A 59 -11.17 -3.02 -3.03
N LYS A 60 -11.85 -3.63 -2.05
CA LYS A 60 -11.63 -5.05 -1.72
C LYS A 60 -11.84 -5.97 -2.92
N ARG A 61 -12.94 -5.79 -3.67
CA ARG A 61 -13.21 -6.58 -4.88
C ARG A 61 -12.15 -6.36 -5.97
N LYS A 62 -11.62 -5.13 -6.09
CA LYS A 62 -10.50 -4.83 -6.98
C LYS A 62 -9.24 -5.58 -6.52
N MET A 63 -8.91 -5.49 -5.23
CA MET A 63 -7.73 -6.14 -4.65
C MET A 63 -7.79 -7.66 -4.75
N ASP A 64 -8.92 -8.30 -4.44
CA ASP A 64 -9.07 -9.75 -4.57
C ASP A 64 -8.79 -10.26 -6.01
N ARG A 65 -9.02 -9.41 -7.02
CA ARG A 65 -8.70 -9.70 -8.44
C ARG A 65 -7.24 -9.38 -8.80
N LEU A 66 -6.64 -8.38 -8.17
CA LEU A 66 -5.27 -7.94 -8.43
C LEU A 66 -4.22 -8.77 -7.67
N THR A 67 -4.51 -9.21 -6.44
CA THR A 67 -3.59 -9.98 -5.59
C THR A 67 -2.99 -11.19 -6.31
N PRO A 68 -3.76 -12.05 -7.02
CA PRO A 68 -3.18 -13.18 -7.75
C PRO A 68 -2.23 -12.77 -8.89
N ILE A 69 -2.40 -11.56 -9.44
CA ILE A 69 -1.53 -11.02 -10.49
C ILE A 69 -0.24 -10.50 -9.84
N LEU A 70 -0.37 -9.71 -8.77
CA LEU A 70 0.76 -9.13 -8.02
C LEU A 70 1.67 -10.21 -7.40
N GLN A 71 1.10 -11.34 -6.99
CA GLN A 71 1.86 -12.48 -6.44
C GLN A 71 2.45 -13.41 -7.51
N SER A 72 2.15 -13.18 -8.80
CA SER A 72 2.63 -14.04 -9.88
C SER A 72 3.93 -13.51 -10.50
N LYS A 73 4.75 -14.42 -11.04
CA LYS A 73 5.96 -14.02 -11.79
C LYS A 73 5.58 -13.17 -13.00
N MET A 74 6.15 -11.97 -13.13
CA MET A 74 5.94 -11.03 -14.24
C MET A 74 7.23 -10.77 -15.07
N ASP A 75 8.15 -11.73 -15.08
CA ASP A 75 9.47 -11.64 -15.71
C ASP A 75 9.48 -11.74 -17.24
N ARG A 76 8.35 -12.04 -17.89
CA ARG A 76 8.26 -12.26 -19.35
C ARG A 76 7.07 -11.53 -19.98
N PHE A 77 7.23 -11.06 -21.22
CA PHE A 77 6.21 -10.28 -21.94
C PHE A 77 4.83 -10.98 -22.03
N HIS A 78 4.81 -12.31 -22.23
CA HIS A 78 3.56 -13.06 -22.31
C HIS A 78 2.83 -13.21 -20.95
N HIS A 79 3.49 -12.93 -19.82
CA HIS A 79 2.82 -12.89 -18.51
C HIS A 79 1.85 -11.71 -18.41
N TYR A 80 2.14 -10.61 -19.11
CA TYR A 80 1.28 -9.43 -19.21
C TYR A 80 0.07 -9.65 -20.12
N LEU A 81 0.16 -10.58 -21.07
CA LEU A 81 -0.91 -10.95 -22.01
C LEU A 81 -1.88 -12.01 -21.44
N ARG A 82 -1.69 -12.46 -20.20
CA ARG A 82 -2.59 -13.45 -19.59
C ARG A 82 -4.00 -12.89 -19.47
N LEU A 83 -4.99 -13.72 -19.77
CA LEU A 83 -6.42 -13.34 -19.69
C LEU A 83 -6.82 -12.74 -18.34
N LYS A 84 -6.16 -13.16 -17.25
CA LYS A 84 -6.36 -12.62 -15.90
C LYS A 84 -5.90 -11.16 -15.78
N VAL A 85 -4.76 -10.81 -16.37
CA VAL A 85 -4.24 -9.43 -16.41
C VAL A 85 -5.14 -8.55 -17.25
N ILE A 86 -5.52 -9.02 -18.44
CA ILE A 86 -6.42 -8.29 -19.36
C ILE A 86 -7.78 -8.02 -18.70
N LYS A 87 -8.36 -9.01 -18.01
CA LYS A 87 -9.62 -8.85 -17.27
C LYS A 87 -9.52 -7.91 -16.06
N ALA A 88 -8.32 -7.66 -15.54
CA ALA A 88 -8.09 -6.74 -14.43
C ALA A 88 -7.86 -5.29 -14.89
N LEU A 89 -7.55 -5.05 -16.17
CA LEU A 89 -7.30 -3.71 -16.72
C LEU A 89 -8.44 -2.70 -16.43
N PRO A 90 -9.74 -3.05 -16.54
CA PRO A 90 -10.82 -2.11 -16.20
C PRO A 90 -10.86 -1.74 -14.71
N GLN A 91 -10.30 -2.57 -13.83
CA GLN A 91 -10.27 -2.34 -12.38
C GLN A 91 -9.15 -1.38 -11.97
N LEU A 92 -8.20 -1.11 -12.86
CA LEU A 92 -7.08 -0.20 -12.63
C LEU A 92 -7.47 1.28 -12.81
N SER A 93 -8.72 1.60 -13.15
CA SER A 93 -9.18 2.97 -13.36
C SER A 93 -8.20 3.81 -14.21
N LEU A 94 -7.66 3.22 -15.29
CA LEU A 94 -6.51 3.77 -16.03
C LEU A 94 -6.74 5.16 -16.63
N ASN A 95 -7.99 5.59 -16.76
CA ASN A 95 -8.39 6.87 -17.32
C ASN A 95 -8.75 7.92 -16.25
N LYS A 96 -8.58 7.60 -14.96
CA LYS A 96 -8.89 8.49 -13.83
C LYS A 96 -7.64 8.70 -12.98
N SER A 97 -7.48 9.90 -12.43
CA SER A 97 -6.51 10.13 -11.35
C SER A 97 -6.99 9.49 -10.05
N LEU A 98 -6.09 9.39 -9.07
CA LEU A 98 -6.41 8.95 -7.71
C LEU A 98 -7.47 9.87 -7.10
N TYR A 99 -7.32 11.18 -7.27
CA TYR A 99 -8.29 12.16 -6.79
C TYR A 99 -9.67 11.97 -7.44
N ASP A 100 -9.74 11.68 -8.75
CA ASP A 100 -11.02 11.42 -9.43
C ASP A 100 -11.70 10.15 -8.92
N VAL A 101 -10.94 9.08 -8.68
CA VAL A 101 -11.49 7.83 -8.13
C VAL A 101 -12.04 8.06 -6.73
N LEU A 102 -11.32 8.80 -5.87
CA LEU A 102 -11.76 9.05 -4.50
C LEU A 102 -12.93 10.02 -4.43
N SER A 103 -13.05 10.93 -5.41
CA SER A 103 -14.21 11.82 -5.55
C SER A 103 -15.51 11.09 -5.89
N ASP A 104 -15.45 9.85 -6.40
CA ASP A 104 -16.65 9.01 -6.58
C ASP A 104 -17.22 8.50 -5.23
N TYR A 105 -16.41 8.52 -4.15
CA TYR A 105 -16.78 8.00 -2.83
C TYR A 105 -17.01 9.09 -1.80
N PHE A 106 -16.21 10.13 -1.83
CA PHE A 106 -16.14 11.19 -0.82
C PHE A 106 -16.51 12.54 -1.43
N SER A 107 -17.29 13.34 -0.71
CA SER A 107 -17.75 14.65 -1.19
C SER A 107 -16.98 15.80 -0.55
N ASN A 108 -16.60 15.66 0.72
CA ASN A 108 -15.80 16.61 1.47
C ASN A 108 -14.34 16.61 1.00
N GLU A 109 -13.79 17.79 0.70
CA GLU A 109 -12.44 17.96 0.19
C GLU A 109 -11.35 17.44 1.15
N SER A 110 -11.46 17.74 2.45
CA SER A 110 -10.49 17.27 3.45
C SER A 110 -10.50 15.74 3.57
N VAL A 111 -11.66 15.10 3.44
CA VAL A 111 -11.77 13.64 3.41
C VAL A 111 -11.16 13.07 2.12
N LYS A 112 -11.43 13.65 0.95
CA LYS A 112 -10.75 13.25 -0.30
C LYS A 112 -9.24 13.31 -0.13
N TYR A 113 -8.72 14.43 0.37
CA TYR A 113 -7.28 14.58 0.61
C TYR A 113 -6.74 13.52 1.57
N ALA A 114 -7.49 13.19 2.61
CA ALA A 114 -7.10 12.18 3.58
C ALA A 114 -6.88 10.80 2.96
N PHE A 115 -7.73 10.40 2.02
CA PHE A 115 -7.61 9.14 1.29
C PHE A 115 -6.62 9.19 0.11
N THR A 116 -6.21 10.39 -0.33
CA THR A 116 -5.14 10.55 -1.32
C THR A 116 -3.73 10.55 -0.73
N PHE A 117 -3.59 10.57 0.60
CA PHE A 117 -2.32 10.78 1.30
C PHE A 117 -1.18 9.85 0.82
N GLN A 118 -1.52 8.61 0.46
CA GLN A 118 -0.60 7.58 0.00
C GLN A 118 0.03 7.88 -1.37
N SER A 119 -0.51 8.81 -2.15
CA SER A 119 0.17 9.32 -3.36
C SER A 119 1.54 9.93 -3.05
N LYS A 120 1.70 10.47 -1.83
CA LYS A 120 2.99 10.95 -1.32
C LYS A 120 4.06 9.86 -1.29
N TYR A 121 3.68 8.61 -1.04
CA TYR A 121 4.63 7.48 -1.01
C TYR A 121 5.22 7.19 -2.39
N LEU A 122 4.49 7.57 -3.44
CA LEU A 122 4.93 7.45 -4.83
C LEU A 122 5.66 8.71 -5.31
N GLY A 123 5.73 9.77 -4.49
CA GLY A 123 6.24 11.07 -4.91
C GLY A 123 5.40 11.74 -6.00
N MET A 124 4.11 11.39 -6.10
CA MET A 124 3.20 11.88 -7.14
C MET A 124 2.14 12.81 -6.56
N SER A 125 1.72 13.78 -7.36
CA SER A 125 0.51 14.57 -7.13
C SER A 125 -0.74 13.66 -7.23
N PRO A 126 -1.76 13.80 -6.36
CA PRO A 126 -2.95 12.94 -6.42
C PRO A 126 -3.80 13.17 -7.67
N TRP A 127 -3.65 14.31 -8.35
CA TRP A 127 -4.29 14.62 -9.63
C TRP A 127 -3.58 13.98 -10.83
N GLU A 128 -2.34 13.52 -10.65
CA GLU A 128 -1.54 12.84 -11.69
C GLU A 128 -1.32 11.36 -11.39
N CYS A 129 -1.45 10.98 -10.11
CA CYS A 129 -1.33 9.61 -9.65
C CYS A 129 -2.43 8.75 -10.28
N PRO A 130 -2.10 7.62 -10.92
CA PRO A 130 -3.12 6.74 -11.50
C PRO A 130 -4.13 6.23 -10.47
N GLY A 131 -5.41 6.22 -10.82
CA GLY A 131 -6.50 5.77 -9.94
C GLY A 131 -6.36 4.34 -9.42
N ALA A 132 -5.58 3.49 -10.11
CA ALA A 132 -5.18 2.17 -9.66
C ALA A 132 -4.58 2.17 -8.24
N PHE A 133 -3.88 3.25 -7.84
CA PHE A 133 -3.20 3.35 -6.55
C PHE A 133 -4.13 3.63 -5.37
N SER A 134 -5.45 3.77 -5.61
CA SER A 134 -6.46 3.79 -4.53
C SER A 134 -6.41 2.53 -3.64
N ILE A 135 -5.83 1.45 -4.16
CA ILE A 135 -5.54 0.24 -3.38
C ILE A 135 -4.62 0.48 -2.18
N LEU A 136 -3.73 1.48 -2.20
CA LEU A 136 -2.79 1.73 -1.11
C LEU A 136 -3.52 2.19 0.15
N SER A 137 -4.42 3.16 0.01
CA SER A 137 -5.27 3.61 1.13
C SER A 137 -6.15 2.47 1.65
N PHE A 138 -6.72 1.67 0.75
CA PHE A 138 -7.47 0.48 1.15
C PHE A 138 -6.61 -0.51 1.96
N MET A 139 -5.37 -0.79 1.52
CA MET A 139 -4.48 -1.73 2.20
C MET A 139 -4.20 -1.29 3.64
N GLU A 140 -3.93 -0.01 3.88
CA GLU A 140 -3.69 0.48 5.24
C GLU A 140 -4.91 0.27 6.15
N HIS A 141 -6.12 0.57 5.68
CA HIS A 141 -7.33 0.34 6.46
C HIS A 141 -7.67 -1.16 6.62
N ASP A 142 -7.28 -2.02 5.68
CA ASP A 142 -7.54 -3.47 5.74
C ASP A 142 -6.51 -4.19 6.64
N THR A 143 -5.22 -3.85 6.51
CA THR A 143 -4.12 -4.57 7.16
C THR A 143 -3.54 -3.86 8.37
N GLY A 144 -3.70 -2.53 8.48
CA GLY A 144 -3.09 -1.71 9.51
C GLY A 144 -1.67 -1.25 9.17
N VAL A 145 -1.14 -0.39 10.05
CA VAL A 145 0.23 0.13 10.01
C VAL A 145 0.97 -0.34 11.25
N PHE A 146 2.22 -0.78 11.07
CA PHE A 146 3.02 -1.40 12.12
C PHE A 146 4.34 -0.65 12.33
N HIS A 147 4.74 -0.52 13.58
CA HIS A 147 6.05 0.01 13.98
C HIS A 147 6.93 -1.13 14.47
N PRO A 148 8.06 -1.42 13.80
CA PRO A 148 9.06 -2.34 14.34
C PRO A 148 9.72 -1.73 15.57
N LYS A 149 9.72 -2.46 16.69
CA LYS A 149 10.33 -2.01 17.93
C LYS A 149 11.83 -1.83 17.74
N GLY A 150 12.33 -0.62 17.96
CA GLY A 150 13.72 -0.24 17.68
C GLY A 150 13.90 0.54 16.38
N GLY A 151 12.83 0.69 15.57
CA GLY A 151 12.83 1.47 14.33
C GLY A 151 12.89 0.61 13.06
N VAL A 152 12.75 1.28 11.91
CA VAL A 152 12.65 0.62 10.59
C VAL A 152 13.94 -0.14 10.22
N ASN A 153 15.10 0.25 10.79
CA ASN A 153 16.38 -0.45 10.57
C ASN A 153 16.31 -1.93 11.00
N GLN A 154 15.47 -2.28 11.96
CA GLN A 154 15.31 -3.66 12.43
C GLN A 154 14.84 -4.59 11.33
N LEU A 155 14.09 -4.09 10.34
CA LEU A 155 13.71 -4.88 9.18
C LEU A 155 14.94 -5.27 8.33
N SER A 156 15.85 -4.32 8.10
CA SER A 156 17.11 -4.57 7.38
C SER A 156 18.00 -5.58 8.12
N GLU A 157 18.12 -5.44 9.44
CA GLU A 157 18.88 -6.36 10.29
C GLU A 157 18.29 -7.78 10.26
N ALA A 158 16.96 -7.89 10.36
CA ALA A 158 16.25 -9.16 10.27
C ALA A 158 16.43 -9.84 8.91
N MET A 159 16.33 -9.08 7.82
CA MET A 159 16.58 -9.59 6.47
C MET A 159 18.03 -10.05 6.31
N ALA A 160 19.00 -9.27 6.80
CA ALA A 160 20.41 -9.64 6.76
C ALA A 160 20.66 -10.95 7.52
N LYS A 161 20.13 -11.09 8.74
CA LYS A 161 20.20 -12.32 9.53
C LYS A 161 19.58 -13.51 8.81
N ALA A 162 18.37 -13.35 8.28
CA ALA A 162 17.67 -14.41 7.55
C ALA A 162 18.45 -14.88 6.30
N ALA A 163 19.11 -13.95 5.60
CA ALA A 163 19.95 -14.22 4.43
C ALA A 163 21.25 -14.95 4.81
N LEU A 164 21.95 -14.49 5.85
CA LEU A 164 23.16 -15.15 6.37
C LEU A 164 22.87 -16.61 6.79
N GLU A 165 21.77 -16.83 7.51
CA GLU A 165 21.30 -18.17 7.88
C GLU A 165 20.89 -19.04 6.67
N ALA A 166 20.58 -18.42 5.52
CA ALA A 166 20.32 -19.13 4.26
C ALA A 166 21.61 -19.38 3.45
N GLY A 167 22.78 -19.00 3.99
CA GLY A 167 24.09 -19.18 3.36
C GLY A 167 24.51 -18.05 2.41
N ALA A 168 23.82 -16.90 2.43
CA ALA A 168 24.27 -15.73 1.69
C ALA A 168 25.48 -15.07 2.35
N GLU A 169 26.34 -14.42 1.55
CA GLU A 169 27.42 -13.55 2.02
C GLU A 169 27.01 -12.09 1.83
N ILE A 170 27.27 -11.24 2.83
CA ILE A 170 26.96 -9.80 2.78
C ILE A 170 28.26 -9.02 2.86
N HIS A 171 28.60 -8.29 1.81
CA HIS A 171 29.78 -7.43 1.75
C HIS A 171 29.37 -5.97 1.93
N LEU A 172 29.82 -5.36 3.03
CA LEU A 172 29.60 -3.94 3.30
C LEU A 172 30.73 -3.09 2.73
N SER A 173 30.46 -1.82 2.46
CA SER A 173 31.43 -0.88 1.87
C SER A 173 32.02 -1.35 0.52
N ALA A 174 31.33 -2.25 -0.17
CA ALA A 174 31.73 -2.81 -1.46
C ALA A 174 30.99 -2.08 -2.59
N GLY A 175 31.44 -0.87 -2.91
CA GLY A 175 30.89 -0.11 -4.04
C GLY A 175 31.24 -0.76 -5.38
N GLU A 176 30.24 -1.23 -6.10
CA GLU A 176 30.41 -1.83 -7.43
C GLU A 176 30.73 -0.78 -8.50
N LYS A 177 31.76 -1.01 -9.31
CA LYS A 177 32.26 -0.05 -10.32
C LYS A 177 31.85 -0.39 -11.75
N SER A 178 31.55 -1.66 -12.02
CA SER A 178 31.12 -2.11 -13.35
C SER A 178 30.30 -3.38 -13.23
N CYS A 179 29.30 -3.52 -14.10
CA CYS A 179 28.56 -4.76 -14.28
C CYS A 179 28.98 -5.37 -15.62
N SER A 180 29.64 -6.52 -15.60
CA SER A 180 30.02 -7.23 -16.82
C SER A 180 28.92 -8.18 -17.25
N ARG A 181 28.56 -8.16 -18.54
CA ARG A 181 27.59 -9.07 -19.13
C ARG A 181 28.30 -10.00 -20.12
N ARG A 182 28.04 -11.31 -20.05
CA ARG A 182 28.44 -12.28 -21.08
C ARG A 182 27.18 -12.71 -21.83
N GLU A 183 27.31 -13.16 -23.09
CA GLU A 183 26.14 -13.57 -23.88
C GLU A 183 25.24 -14.52 -23.09
N GLY A 184 24.02 -14.07 -22.79
CA GLY A 184 23.02 -14.81 -22.02
C GLY A 184 23.10 -14.73 -20.49
N LYS A 185 24.08 -14.05 -19.88
CA LYS A 185 24.16 -13.81 -18.43
C LYS A 185 24.66 -12.40 -18.11
#